data_AF-A0ABD3GZX4-F1
#
_entry.id   AF-A0ABD3GZX4-F1
#
_cell.length_a   1.000
_cell.length_b   1.000
_cell.length_c   1.000
_cell.angle_alpha   90.00
_cell.angle_beta   90.00
_cell.angle_gamma   90.00
#
_symmetry.space_group_name_H-M   'P 1'
#
loop_
_entity.id
_entity.type
_entity.pdbx_description
1 polymer ?
#
loop_
_entity_poly.entity_id
_entity_poly.type
_entity_poly.pdbx_seq_one_letter_code
_entity_poly.pdbx_strand_id
1 'polypeptide(L)'
;MALADTIIGIIGNVISICLFLAPTKTFVKIIKAKSTMEFKSTPYVCALLSVLLWTLYGLLKPATLIVTINAAGTFLEALYLSCFLYYADRKGKIRTSRSLLLVLGLFGIVTAASLTASRMRDTRVMIAGIVSVVFSIIMYASPLRAMKMVVTTKSVTFMPFTLSALLLLNGTVWTLYAVLVKDIYVMIPNGVGTLFGIVQILLYLVYMKKSKNQELPVEAEKPRLNTNEAPKSSEIANGVDKKAIDLEKGTLPRGERASMEHERKALNDDRQRKQDISPAGADAAYVKNLPSEGKMT
;
A
#
# COMPACT_ATOMS: atom_id res chain seq x y z
N MET A 1 -19.64 28.56 24.44
CA MET A 1 -18.37 28.41 23.70
C MET A 1 -17.72 29.78 23.65
N ALA A 2 -16.47 29.87 24.11
CA ALA A 2 -15.68 31.09 24.04
C ALA A 2 -15.05 31.16 22.64
N LEU A 3 -15.19 32.26 21.90
CA LEU A 3 -14.78 32.42 20.48
C LEU A 3 -13.53 31.61 20.02
N ALA A 4 -12.47 31.57 20.84
CA ALA A 4 -11.27 30.79 20.59
C ALA A 4 -11.52 29.27 20.41
N ASP A 5 -12.37 28.64 21.24
CA ASP A 5 -12.71 27.22 21.11
C ASP A 5 -13.34 26.89 19.74
N THR A 6 -14.18 27.78 19.25
CA THR A 6 -14.93 27.64 18.02
C THR A 6 -14.01 27.81 16.82
N ILE A 7 -13.15 28.84 16.83
CA ILE A 7 -12.16 29.06 15.78
C ILE A 7 -11.22 27.87 15.68
N ILE A 8 -10.64 27.42 16.80
CA ILE A 8 -9.71 26.29 16.81
C ILE A 8 -10.40 24.99 16.38
N GLY A 9 -11.64 24.74 16.82
CA GLY A 9 -12.37 23.55 16.40
C GLY A 9 -12.78 23.57 14.92
N ILE A 10 -13.08 24.74 14.33
CA ILE A 10 -13.30 24.88 12.88
C ILE A 10 -12.02 24.58 12.10
N ILE A 11 -10.88 25.12 12.53
CA ILE A 11 -9.57 24.80 11.91
C ILE A 11 -9.30 23.30 12.01
N GLY A 12 -9.58 22.67 13.16
CA GLY A 12 -9.49 21.23 13.34
C GLY A 12 -10.36 20.44 12.38
N ASN A 13 -11.61 20.87 12.17
CA ASN A 13 -12.51 20.25 11.19
C ASN A 13 -11.92 20.32 9.76
N VAL A 14 -11.43 21.48 9.32
CA VAL A 14 -10.84 21.66 7.99
C VAL A 14 -9.65 20.72 7.77
N ILE A 15 -8.71 20.69 8.72
CA ILE A 15 -7.51 19.84 8.62
C ILE A 15 -7.90 18.35 8.61
N SER A 16 -8.84 17.95 9.47
CA SER A 16 -9.33 16.57 9.51
C SER A 16 -10.02 16.16 8.21
N ILE A 17 -10.77 17.04 7.54
CA ILE A 17 -11.34 16.75 6.22
C ILE A 17 -10.24 16.48 5.20
N CYS A 18 -9.16 17.26 5.20
CA CYS A 18 -8.01 17.01 4.34
C CYS A 18 -7.39 15.62 4.59
N LEU A 19 -7.32 15.18 5.86
CA LEU A 19 -6.85 13.85 6.21
C LEU A 19 -7.80 12.75 5.73
N PHE A 20 -9.12 12.91 5.88
CA PHE A 20 -10.09 11.94 5.34
C PHE A 20 -10.08 11.88 3.81
N LEU A 21 -9.67 12.95 3.13
CA LEU A 21 -9.50 12.95 1.68
C LEU A 21 -8.17 12.35 1.21
N ALA A 22 -7.20 12.09 2.10
CA ALA A 22 -5.89 11.56 1.74
C ALA A 22 -5.96 10.23 0.93
N PRO A 23 -6.86 9.27 1.22
CA PRO A 23 -7.00 8.05 0.44
C PRO A 23 -7.62 8.22 -0.95
N THR A 24 -8.13 9.41 -1.31
CA THR A 24 -8.86 9.63 -2.58
C THR A 24 -8.04 9.18 -3.80
N LYS A 25 -6.74 9.49 -3.82
CA LYS A 25 -5.85 9.06 -4.92
C LYS A 25 -5.76 7.53 -5.03
N THR A 26 -5.80 6.82 -3.91
CA THR A 26 -5.81 5.35 -3.88
C THR A 26 -7.13 4.81 -4.45
N PHE A 27 -8.26 5.38 -4.07
CA PHE A 27 -9.56 4.94 -4.57
C PHE A 27 -9.79 5.25 -6.05
N VAL A 28 -9.26 6.37 -6.55
CA VAL A 28 -9.24 6.63 -8.00
C VAL A 28 -8.49 5.52 -8.75
N LYS A 29 -7.36 5.02 -8.21
CA LYS A 29 -6.64 3.88 -8.80
C LYS A 29 -7.48 2.60 -8.78
N ILE A 30 -8.16 2.30 -7.67
CA ILE A 30 -9.06 1.13 -7.55
C ILE A 30 -10.16 1.18 -8.60
N ILE A 31 -10.83 2.34 -8.75
CA ILE A 31 -11.92 2.53 -9.72
C ILE A 31 -11.42 2.35 -11.16
N LYS A 32 -10.27 2.94 -11.50
CA LYS A 32 -9.66 2.82 -12.84
C LYS A 32 -9.23 1.39 -13.14
N ALA A 33 -8.64 0.70 -12.16
CA ALA A 33 -8.20 -0.69 -12.30
C ALA A 33 -9.34 -1.70 -12.25
N LYS A 34 -10.56 -1.29 -11.84
CA LYS A 34 -11.72 -2.17 -11.59
C LYS A 34 -11.39 -3.32 -10.64
N SER A 35 -10.42 -3.10 -9.74
CA SER A 35 -9.89 -4.09 -8.81
C SER A 35 -9.28 -3.38 -7.60
N THR A 36 -9.40 -3.98 -6.42
CA THR A 36 -8.73 -3.48 -5.20
C THR A 36 -7.21 -3.67 -5.22
N MET A 37 -6.66 -4.37 -6.23
CA MET A 37 -5.23 -4.71 -6.28
C MET A 37 -4.79 -5.32 -4.94
N GLU A 38 -3.60 -4.94 -4.45
CA GLU A 38 -3.07 -5.34 -3.13
C GLU A 38 -3.53 -4.43 -1.98
N PHE A 39 -4.44 -3.48 -2.22
CA PHE A 39 -4.94 -2.61 -1.17
C PHE A 39 -5.84 -3.37 -0.20
N LYS A 40 -5.70 -3.07 1.09
CA LYS A 40 -6.48 -3.70 2.17
C LYS A 40 -7.59 -2.77 2.64
N SER A 41 -8.73 -3.33 3.01
CA SER A 41 -9.85 -2.58 3.60
C SER A 41 -9.66 -2.25 5.08
N THR A 42 -8.75 -2.95 5.77
CA THR A 42 -8.54 -2.82 7.23
C THR A 42 -8.37 -1.39 7.72
N PRO A 43 -7.56 -0.50 7.08
CA PRO A 43 -7.42 0.87 7.53
C PRO A 43 -8.76 1.62 7.56
N TYR A 44 -9.61 1.43 6.55
CA TYR A 44 -10.92 2.09 6.42
C TYR A 44 -11.94 1.51 7.40
N VAL A 45 -11.93 0.19 7.62
CA VAL A 45 -12.79 -0.45 8.64
C VAL A 45 -12.43 0.05 10.05
N CYS A 46 -11.14 0.14 10.37
CA CYS A 46 -10.70 0.69 11.65
C CYS A 46 -11.03 2.18 11.78
N ALA A 47 -10.81 2.97 10.72
CA ALA A 47 -11.17 4.38 10.70
C ALA A 47 -12.68 4.59 10.92
N LEU A 48 -13.53 3.79 10.27
CA LEU A 48 -14.98 3.81 10.47
C LEU A 48 -15.35 3.59 11.95
N LEU A 49 -14.78 2.58 12.61
CA LEU A 49 -15.05 2.35 14.03
C LEU A 49 -14.62 3.56 14.89
N SER A 50 -13.46 4.15 14.60
CA SER A 50 -12.98 5.33 15.32
C SER A 50 -13.96 6.49 15.21
N VAL A 51 -14.36 6.85 13.99
CA VAL A 51 -15.26 7.99 13.78
C VAL A 51 -16.67 7.74 14.33
N LEU A 52 -17.14 6.49 14.34
CA LEU A 52 -18.39 6.12 14.99
C LEU A 52 -18.32 6.30 16.52
N LEU A 53 -17.24 5.82 17.16
CA LEU A 53 -17.01 5.98 18.60
C LEU A 53 -16.93 7.45 19.01
N TRP A 54 -16.18 8.26 18.26
CA TRP A 54 -16.07 9.69 18.51
C TRP A 54 -17.37 10.46 18.22
N THR A 55 -18.17 10.01 17.25
CA THR A 55 -19.52 10.56 17.02
C THR A 55 -20.43 10.27 18.21
N LEU A 56 -20.45 9.03 18.71
CA LEU A 56 -21.20 8.65 19.92
C LEU A 56 -20.76 9.49 21.13
N TYR A 57 -19.45 9.61 21.34
CA TYR A 57 -18.89 10.44 22.40
C TYR A 57 -19.37 11.90 22.31
N GLY A 58 -19.25 12.49 21.12
CA GLY A 58 -19.66 13.88 20.88
C GLY A 58 -21.16 14.10 21.08
N LEU A 59 -22.00 13.14 20.70
CA LEU A 59 -23.44 13.19 20.91
C LEU A 59 -23.81 13.10 22.40
N LEU A 60 -23.13 12.25 23.17
CA LEU A 60 -23.35 12.10 24.61
C LEU A 60 -22.85 13.31 25.42
N LYS A 61 -21.79 13.98 24.94
CA LYS A 61 -21.14 15.15 25.56
C LYS A 61 -21.66 16.52 25.03
N PRO A 62 -22.73 16.55 24.25
CA PRO A 62 -23.03 17.64 23.30
C PRO A 62 -21.85 18.45 22.71
N ALA A 63 -20.81 17.78 22.19
CA ALA A 63 -19.65 18.43 21.59
C ALA A 63 -19.78 18.56 20.06
N THR A 64 -20.49 19.61 19.60
CA THR A 64 -20.86 19.81 18.18
C THR A 64 -19.70 19.68 17.21
N LEU A 65 -18.56 20.33 17.45
CA LEU A 65 -17.42 20.34 16.53
C LEU A 65 -16.74 18.96 16.40
N ILE A 66 -16.86 18.11 17.43
CA ILE A 66 -16.40 16.72 17.38
C ILE A 66 -17.40 15.89 16.57
N VAL A 67 -18.70 16.10 16.77
CA VAL A 67 -19.75 15.39 16.02
C VAL A 67 -19.65 15.70 14.53
N THR A 68 -19.51 16.97 14.14
CA THR A 68 -19.48 17.38 12.73
C THR A 68 -18.35 16.71 11.96
N ILE A 69 -17.13 16.71 12.51
CA ILE A 69 -15.99 16.14 11.81
C ILE A 69 -16.05 14.62 11.71
N ASN A 70 -16.53 13.95 12.76
CA ASN A 70 -16.62 12.50 12.78
C ASN A 70 -17.84 12.00 11.98
N ALA A 71 -18.91 12.77 11.87
CA ALA A 71 -20.00 12.49 10.95
C ALA A 71 -19.54 12.60 9.48
N ALA A 72 -18.78 13.65 9.14
CA ALA A 72 -18.14 13.77 7.82
C ALA A 72 -17.18 12.61 7.55
N GLY A 73 -16.36 12.23 8.54
CA GLY A 73 -15.50 11.05 8.46
C GLY A 73 -16.27 9.76 8.23
N THR A 74 -17.38 9.56 8.97
CA THR A 74 -18.26 8.39 8.81
C THR A 74 -18.80 8.29 7.39
N PHE A 75 -19.25 9.42 6.82
CA PHE A 75 -19.71 9.48 5.44
C PHE A 75 -18.61 9.10 4.44
N LEU A 76 -17.41 9.68 4.57
CA LEU A 76 -16.29 9.38 3.67
C LEU A 76 -15.81 7.92 3.79
N GLU A 77 -15.68 7.40 5.00
CA GLU A 77 -15.29 5.99 5.21
C GLU A 77 -16.35 5.02 4.66
N ALA A 78 -17.64 5.36 4.78
CA ALA A 78 -18.71 4.58 4.17
C ALA A 78 -18.62 4.57 2.63
N LEU A 79 -18.28 5.71 2.00
CA LEU A 79 -18.04 5.78 0.55
C LEU A 79 -16.84 4.92 0.13
N TYR A 80 -15.73 5.03 0.86
CA TYR A 80 -14.53 4.23 0.60
C TYR A 80 -14.79 2.72 0.73
N LEU A 81 -15.48 2.31 1.80
CA LEU A 81 -15.80 0.90 2.03
C LEU A 81 -16.81 0.37 1.02
N SER A 82 -17.79 1.18 0.61
CA SER A 82 -18.71 0.84 -0.48
C SER A 82 -17.96 0.62 -1.79
N CYS A 83 -17.05 1.53 -2.14
CA CYS A 83 -16.20 1.39 -3.32
C CYS A 83 -15.32 0.13 -3.23
N PHE A 84 -14.73 -0.15 -2.06
CA PHE A 84 -13.91 -1.34 -1.85
C PHE A 84 -14.73 -2.62 -2.04
N LEU A 85 -15.91 -2.72 -1.43
CA LEU A 85 -16.82 -3.87 -1.57
C LEU A 85 -17.31 -4.09 -3.00
N TYR A 86 -17.46 -3.01 -3.78
CA TYR A 86 -17.85 -3.11 -5.17
C TYR A 86 -16.74 -3.76 -6.02
N TYR A 87 -15.50 -3.26 -5.90
CA TYR A 87 -14.37 -3.69 -6.74
C TYR A 87 -13.52 -4.84 -6.19
N ALA A 88 -13.71 -5.26 -4.95
CA ALA A 88 -12.96 -6.39 -4.38
C ALA A 88 -13.32 -7.72 -5.05
N ASP A 89 -12.40 -8.68 -5.02
CA ASP A 89 -12.70 -10.07 -5.36
C ASP A 89 -13.56 -10.74 -4.28
N ARG A 90 -14.05 -11.96 -4.53
CA ARG A 90 -14.94 -12.68 -3.59
C ARG A 90 -14.33 -12.80 -2.18
N LYS A 91 -13.02 -13.07 -2.09
CA LYS A 91 -12.32 -13.19 -0.80
C LYS A 91 -12.24 -11.84 -0.09
N GLY A 92 -11.88 -10.79 -0.79
CA GLY A 92 -11.82 -9.41 -0.28
C GLY A 92 -13.18 -8.90 0.19
N LYS A 93 -14.27 -9.20 -0.55
CA LYS A 93 -15.65 -8.87 -0.14
C LYS A 93 -16.02 -9.56 1.17
N ILE A 94 -15.87 -10.89 1.24
CA ILE A 94 -16.21 -11.66 2.44
C ILE A 94 -15.41 -11.18 3.66
N ARG A 95 -14.11 -10.95 3.49
CA ARG A 95 -13.25 -10.44 4.57
C ARG A 95 -13.73 -9.07 5.05
N THR A 96 -13.98 -8.15 4.13
CA THR A 96 -14.40 -6.79 4.46
C THR A 96 -15.78 -6.78 5.11
N SER A 97 -16.75 -7.53 4.60
CA SER A 97 -18.08 -7.67 5.20
C SER A 97 -18.04 -8.27 6.60
N ARG A 98 -17.21 -9.30 6.85
CA ARG A 98 -17.01 -9.86 8.20
C ARG A 98 -16.41 -8.84 9.17
N SER A 99 -15.39 -8.09 8.72
CA SER A 99 -14.80 -7.03 9.55
C SER A 99 -15.80 -5.90 9.83
N LEU A 100 -16.64 -5.54 8.85
CA LEU A 100 -17.73 -4.56 9.02
C LEU A 100 -18.75 -5.02 10.06
N LEU A 101 -19.25 -6.25 9.96
CA LEU A 101 -20.18 -6.82 10.94
C LEU A 101 -19.58 -6.81 12.36
N LEU A 102 -18.29 -7.15 12.48
CA LEU A 102 -17.58 -7.12 13.76
C LEU A 102 -17.51 -5.70 14.32
N VAL A 103 -17.09 -4.70 13.54
CA VAL A 103 -16.95 -3.33 14.06
C VAL A 103 -18.30 -2.68 14.35
N LEU A 104 -19.33 -2.94 13.54
CA LEU A 104 -20.68 -2.44 13.79
C LEU A 104 -21.30 -3.13 15.01
N GLY A 105 -21.05 -4.42 15.21
CA GLY A 105 -21.43 -5.14 16.42
C GLY A 105 -20.77 -4.58 17.67
N LEU A 106 -19.44 -4.36 17.63
CA LEU A 106 -18.71 -3.71 18.73
C LEU A 106 -19.24 -2.31 19.02
N PHE A 107 -19.47 -1.50 17.98
CA PHE A 107 -20.06 -0.17 18.13
C PHE A 107 -21.46 -0.22 18.76
N GLY A 108 -22.29 -1.18 18.34
CA GLY A 108 -23.61 -1.43 18.92
C GLY A 108 -23.55 -1.80 20.40
N ILE A 109 -22.62 -2.67 20.79
CA ILE A 109 -22.40 -3.05 22.20
C ILE A 109 -21.96 -1.83 23.02
N VAL A 110 -21.01 -1.05 22.53
CA VAL A 110 -20.54 0.17 23.24
C VAL A 110 -21.66 1.19 23.36
N THR A 111 -22.46 1.37 22.33
CA THR A 111 -23.63 2.26 22.34
C THR A 111 -24.66 1.80 23.36
N ALA A 112 -25.03 0.51 23.33
CA ALA A 112 -25.96 -0.07 24.28
C ALA A 112 -25.45 0.08 25.72
N ALA A 113 -24.20 -0.34 25.99
CA ALA A 113 -23.58 -0.20 27.30
C ALA A 113 -23.55 1.26 27.77
N SER A 114 -23.21 2.21 26.90
CA SER A 114 -23.19 3.63 27.25
C SER A 114 -24.59 4.16 27.59
N LEU A 115 -25.63 3.73 26.88
CA LEU A 115 -27.00 4.20 27.10
C LEU A 115 -27.70 3.51 28.28
N THR A 116 -27.36 2.25 28.59
CA THR A 116 -28.04 1.45 29.61
C THR A 116 -27.30 1.40 30.96
N ALA A 117 -25.97 1.59 30.99
CA ALA A 117 -25.19 1.45 32.22
C ALA A 117 -25.55 2.48 33.31
N SER A 118 -26.09 3.64 32.93
CA SER A 118 -26.51 4.67 33.88
C SER A 118 -27.53 5.61 33.28
N ARG A 119 -28.39 6.20 34.12
CA ARG A 119 -29.21 7.38 33.74
C ARG A 119 -28.38 8.67 33.76
N MET A 120 -27.26 8.69 34.47
CA MET A 120 -26.39 9.86 34.59
C MET A 120 -25.56 10.05 33.31
N ARG A 121 -25.68 11.24 32.70
CA ARG A 121 -24.98 11.60 31.45
C ARG A 121 -23.47 11.41 31.57
N ASP A 122 -22.87 11.82 32.69
CA ASP A 122 -21.41 11.80 32.87
C ASP A 122 -20.84 10.39 32.80
N THR A 123 -21.53 9.39 33.36
CA THR A 123 -21.14 7.99 33.24
C THR A 123 -21.19 7.51 31.79
N ARG A 124 -22.20 7.92 31.03
CA ARG A 124 -22.32 7.55 29.59
C ARG A 124 -21.17 8.14 28.78
N VAL A 125 -20.88 9.42 29.02
CA VAL A 125 -19.76 10.14 28.39
C VAL A 125 -18.42 9.49 28.76
N MET A 126 -18.24 9.09 30.03
CA MET A 126 -17.04 8.41 30.50
C MET A 126 -16.83 7.07 29.79
N ILE A 127 -17.85 6.23 29.68
CA ILE A 127 -17.74 4.92 29.01
C ILE A 127 -17.36 5.10 27.54
N ALA A 128 -18.12 5.92 26.80
CA ALA A 128 -17.83 6.19 25.40
C ALA A 128 -16.44 6.84 25.21
N GLY A 129 -16.06 7.74 26.11
CA GLY A 129 -14.77 8.43 26.10
C GLY A 129 -13.60 7.49 26.30
N ILE A 130 -13.65 6.62 27.33
CA ILE A 130 -12.59 5.63 27.60
C ILE A 130 -12.40 4.70 26.40
N VAL A 131 -13.49 4.17 25.85
CA VAL A 131 -13.42 3.27 24.69
C VAL A 131 -12.83 3.99 23.47
N SER A 132 -13.25 5.23 23.22
CA SER A 132 -12.72 6.06 22.12
C SER A 132 -11.22 6.33 22.27
N VAL A 133 -10.76 6.64 23.49
CA VAL A 133 -9.34 6.84 23.79
C VAL A 133 -8.55 5.57 23.56
N VAL A 134 -8.96 4.44 24.16
CA VAL A 134 -8.26 3.15 24.02
C VAL A 134 -8.13 2.77 22.55
N PHE A 135 -9.21 2.88 21.79
CA PHE A 135 -9.19 2.55 20.36
C PHE A 135 -8.28 3.48 19.57
N SER A 136 -8.29 4.78 19.86
CA SER A 136 -7.40 5.76 19.23
C SER A 136 -5.92 5.45 19.50
N ILE A 137 -5.58 5.06 20.74
CA ILE A 137 -4.21 4.65 21.10
C ILE A 137 -3.79 3.40 20.32
N ILE A 138 -4.65 2.40 20.18
CA ILE A 138 -4.39 1.19 19.38
C ILE A 138 -4.11 1.56 17.91
N MET A 139 -4.86 2.51 17.33
CA MET A 139 -4.65 2.95 15.96
C MET A 139 -3.26 3.55 15.71
N TYR A 140 -2.62 4.11 16.74
CA TYR A 140 -1.25 4.60 16.62
C TYR A 140 -0.19 3.50 16.39
N ALA A 141 -0.56 2.21 16.46
CA ALA A 141 0.29 1.12 16.00
C ALA A 141 0.70 1.27 14.52
N SER A 142 -0.17 1.84 13.68
CA SER A 142 0.12 2.07 12.26
C SER A 142 1.26 3.08 12.03
N PRO A 143 1.21 4.33 12.56
CA PRO A 143 2.33 5.26 12.45
C PRO A 143 3.59 4.76 13.15
N LEU A 144 3.50 4.03 14.27
CA LEU A 144 4.67 3.37 14.88
C LEU A 144 5.35 2.39 13.93
N ARG A 145 4.56 1.57 13.22
CA ARG A 145 5.08 0.66 12.20
C ARG A 145 5.75 1.43 11.05
N ALA A 146 5.15 2.54 10.60
CA ALA A 146 5.77 3.37 9.57
C ALA A 146 7.11 3.95 10.04
N MET A 147 7.19 4.47 11.28
CA MET A 147 8.44 4.95 11.88
C MET A 147 9.50 3.85 11.97
N LYS A 148 9.12 2.65 12.41
CA LYS A 148 10.01 1.48 12.43
C LYS A 148 10.55 1.17 11.03
N MET A 149 9.68 1.17 10.01
CA MET A 149 10.09 0.94 8.63
C MET A 149 11.11 1.98 8.17
N VAL A 150 10.89 3.28 8.43
CA VAL A 150 11.86 4.33 8.06
C VAL A 150 13.23 4.10 8.71
N VAL A 151 13.25 3.74 10.00
CA VAL A 151 14.51 3.49 10.71
C VAL A 151 15.21 2.24 10.20
N THR A 152 14.47 1.18 9.87
CA THR A 152 15.03 -0.09 9.37
C THR A 152 15.49 0.00 7.92
N THR A 153 14.68 0.57 7.02
CA THR A 153 14.99 0.67 5.59
C THR A 153 15.84 1.89 5.25
N LYS A 154 16.05 2.80 6.21
CA LYS A 154 16.78 4.06 6.02
C LYS A 154 16.16 4.96 4.94
N SER A 155 14.88 4.75 4.61
CA SER A 155 14.17 5.42 3.53
C SER A 155 12.79 5.90 3.97
N VAL A 156 12.37 7.06 3.45
CA VAL A 156 11.09 7.72 3.77
C VAL A 156 9.93 7.33 2.85
N THR A 157 10.11 6.34 1.96
CA THR A 157 9.07 5.92 0.98
C THR A 157 7.72 5.59 1.61
N PHE A 158 7.70 5.03 2.81
CA PHE A 158 6.47 4.64 3.52
C PHE A 158 5.88 5.76 4.40
N MET A 159 6.50 6.94 4.43
CA MET A 159 6.10 8.07 5.28
C MET A 159 6.21 9.39 4.49
N PRO A 160 5.21 9.72 3.67
CA PRO A 160 5.22 10.96 2.91
C PRO A 160 5.09 12.18 3.83
N PHE A 161 5.96 13.18 3.63
CA PHE A 161 6.04 14.38 4.46
C PHE A 161 4.69 15.08 4.67
N THR A 162 3.94 15.30 3.59
CA THR A 162 2.66 16.01 3.64
C THR A 162 1.66 15.34 4.59
N LEU A 163 1.60 14.01 4.58
CA LEU A 163 0.69 13.27 5.46
C LEU A 163 1.14 13.39 6.92
N SER A 164 2.43 13.25 7.20
CA SER A 164 2.98 13.43 8.55
C SER A 164 2.78 14.85 9.08
N ALA A 165 2.95 15.87 8.23
CA ALA A 165 2.72 17.27 8.59
C ALA A 165 1.24 17.54 8.90
N LEU A 166 0.33 17.03 8.07
CA LEU A 166 -1.11 17.15 8.32
C LEU A 166 -1.53 16.42 9.60
N LEU A 167 -0.97 15.24 9.88
CA LEU A 167 -1.22 14.50 11.12
C LEU A 167 -0.71 15.26 12.35
N LEU A 168 0.47 15.88 12.28
CA LEU A 168 1.01 16.72 13.35
C LEU A 168 0.11 17.95 13.60
N LEU A 169 -0.25 18.67 12.54
CA LEU A 169 -1.15 19.83 12.65
C LEU A 169 -2.50 19.43 13.24
N ASN A 170 -3.05 18.30 12.79
CA ASN A 170 -4.31 17.77 13.30
C ASN A 170 -4.23 17.38 14.78
N GLY A 171 -3.20 16.64 15.19
CA GLY A 171 -3.00 16.31 16.59
C GLY A 171 -2.86 17.57 17.44
N THR A 172 -2.09 18.54 16.97
CA THR A 172 -1.82 19.79 17.70
C THR A 172 -3.10 20.60 17.88
N VAL A 173 -3.86 20.84 16.80
CA VAL A 173 -5.08 21.67 16.86
C VAL A 173 -6.16 21.03 17.72
N TRP A 174 -6.34 19.70 17.66
CA TRP A 174 -7.31 19.00 18.50
C TRP A 174 -6.86 18.89 19.96
N THR A 175 -5.54 18.84 20.22
CA THR A 175 -5.02 18.95 21.59
C THR A 175 -5.29 20.34 22.16
N LEU A 176 -5.02 21.40 21.39
CA LEU A 176 -5.32 22.78 21.80
C LEU A 176 -6.82 22.99 22.05
N TYR A 177 -7.66 22.51 21.12
CA TYR A 177 -9.12 22.51 21.31
C TYR A 177 -9.50 21.83 22.63
N ALA A 178 -8.98 20.62 22.88
CA ALA A 178 -9.29 19.85 24.08
C ALA A 178 -8.85 20.54 25.38
N VAL A 179 -7.70 21.23 25.38
CA VAL A 179 -7.25 22.05 26.52
C VAL A 179 -8.22 23.20 26.78
N LEU A 180 -8.66 23.91 25.73
CA LEU A 180 -9.61 25.03 25.84
C LEU A 180 -10.96 24.58 26.39
N VAL A 181 -11.48 23.44 25.91
CA VAL A 181 -12.77 22.90 26.37
C VAL A 181 -12.66 21.98 27.61
N LYS A 182 -11.45 21.86 28.19
CA LYS A 182 -11.14 21.01 29.35
C LYS A 182 -11.58 19.55 29.16
N ASP A 183 -11.31 19.00 27.99
CA ASP A 183 -11.71 17.65 27.60
C ASP A 183 -10.53 16.67 27.60
N ILE A 184 -10.33 15.97 28.73
CA ILE A 184 -9.24 15.01 28.86
C ILE A 184 -9.33 13.84 27.88
N TYR A 185 -10.54 13.43 27.50
CA TYR A 185 -10.73 12.29 26.60
C TYR A 185 -10.24 12.63 25.19
N VAL A 186 -10.49 13.84 24.71
CA VAL A 186 -9.97 14.31 23.41
C VAL A 186 -8.48 14.65 23.52
N MET A 187 -8.05 15.19 24.66
CA MET A 187 -6.67 15.65 24.87
C MET A 187 -5.67 14.49 24.82
N ILE A 188 -5.93 13.37 25.50
CA ILE A 188 -4.98 12.24 25.60
C ILE A 188 -4.55 11.70 24.22
N PRO A 189 -5.47 11.20 23.36
CA PRO A 189 -5.08 10.61 22.09
C PRO A 189 -4.47 11.66 21.16
N ASN A 190 -5.04 12.87 21.07
CA ASN A 190 -4.48 13.91 20.20
C ASN A 190 -3.11 14.40 20.66
N GLY A 191 -2.85 14.44 21.98
CA GLY A 191 -1.54 14.74 22.54
C GLY A 191 -0.51 13.67 22.15
N VAL A 192 -0.87 12.39 22.28
CA VAL A 192 -0.03 11.27 21.81
C VAL A 192 0.21 11.37 20.30
N GLY A 193 -0.84 11.67 19.51
CA GLY A 193 -0.74 11.89 18.07
C GLY A 193 0.19 13.05 17.70
N THR A 194 0.16 14.14 18.48
CA THR A 194 1.08 15.28 18.32
C THR A 194 2.52 14.84 18.55
N LEU A 195 2.79 14.12 19.65
CA LEU A 195 4.13 13.58 19.92
C LEU A 195 4.61 12.68 18.78
N PHE A 196 3.75 11.79 18.28
CA PHE A 196 4.11 10.92 17.16
C PHE A 196 4.33 11.71 15.87
N GLY A 197 3.52 12.74 15.60
CA GLY A 197 3.72 13.65 14.48
C GLY A 197 5.07 14.37 14.54
N ILE A 198 5.49 14.84 15.72
CA ILE A 198 6.82 15.46 15.91
C ILE A 198 7.91 14.45 15.58
N VAL A 199 7.83 13.23 16.13
CA VAL A 199 8.82 12.17 15.87
C VAL A 199 8.85 11.79 14.38
N GLN A 200 7.69 11.73 13.71
CA GLN A 200 7.61 11.46 12.27
C GLN A 200 8.33 12.54 11.44
N ILE A 201 8.13 13.82 11.76
CA ILE A 201 8.82 14.92 11.06
C ILE A 201 10.32 14.86 11.31
N LEU A 202 10.77 14.64 12.55
CA LEU A 202 12.19 14.50 12.87
C LEU A 202 12.84 13.33 12.12
N LEU A 203 12.19 12.16 12.11
CA LEU A 203 12.67 11.01 11.36
C LEU A 203 12.72 11.30 9.86
N TYR A 204 11.70 11.95 9.31
CA TYR A 204 11.70 12.34 7.90
C TYR A 204 12.91 13.22 7.56
N LEU A 205 13.18 14.26 8.36
CA LEU A 205 14.31 15.17 8.12
C LEU A 205 15.67 14.46 8.20
N VAL A 206 15.85 13.56 9.17
CA VAL A 206 17.09 12.78 9.34
C VAL A 206 17.32 11.81 8.18
N TYR A 207 16.28 11.06 7.78
CA TYR A 207 16.44 9.98 6.79
C TYR A 207 16.26 10.42 5.34
N MET A 208 15.56 11.52 5.06
CA MET A 208 15.49 12.10 3.71
C MET A 208 16.89 12.53 3.23
N LYS A 209 17.66 13.17 4.11
CA LYS A 209 19.04 13.62 3.82
C LYS A 209 19.98 12.43 3.55
N LYS A 210 19.78 11.31 4.25
CA LYS A 210 20.57 10.09 4.07
C LYS A 210 20.20 9.32 2.80
N SER A 211 18.91 9.27 2.46
CA SER A 211 18.41 8.65 1.23
C SER A 211 18.97 9.32 -0.02
N LYS A 212 19.06 10.66 -0.02
CA LYS A 212 19.65 11.44 -1.13
C LYS A 212 21.15 11.19 -1.33
N ASN A 213 21.84 10.71 -0.29
CA ASN A 213 23.28 10.39 -0.34
C ASN A 213 23.57 8.92 -0.66
N GLN A 214 22.56 8.04 -0.73
CA GLN A 214 22.72 6.64 -1.11
C GLN A 214 22.34 6.35 -2.58
N GLU A 215 21.68 7.29 -3.26
CA GLU A 215 21.51 7.26 -4.71
C GLU A 215 22.64 8.04 -5.38
N LEU A 216 23.80 7.41 -5.56
CA LEU A 216 24.75 7.63 -6.67
C LEU A 216 25.79 6.49 -6.59
N PRO A 217 25.59 5.43 -7.38
CA PRO A 217 26.56 5.13 -8.42
C PRO A 217 25.92 5.36 -9.79
N VAL A 218 26.56 6.25 -10.54
CA VAL A 218 26.55 6.42 -12.00
C VAL A 218 25.64 5.44 -12.73
N GLU A 219 24.56 6.01 -13.29
CA GLU A 219 23.86 5.43 -14.42
C GLU A 219 24.90 5.05 -15.48
N ALA A 220 25.19 3.74 -15.58
CA ALA A 220 25.90 3.20 -16.71
C ALA A 220 25.03 3.49 -17.92
N GLU A 221 25.44 4.53 -18.64
CA GLU A 221 25.01 4.92 -19.96
C GLU A 221 24.69 3.67 -20.78
N LYS A 222 23.40 3.42 -21.03
CA LYS A 222 23.00 2.44 -22.03
C LYS A 222 23.59 2.93 -23.36
N PRO A 223 24.45 2.13 -24.03
CA PRO A 223 24.86 2.47 -25.37
C PRO A 223 23.59 2.58 -26.21
N ARG A 224 23.38 3.74 -26.85
CA ARG A 224 22.36 3.87 -27.88
C ARG A 224 22.65 2.78 -28.91
N LEU A 225 21.73 1.84 -29.07
CA LEU A 225 21.79 0.85 -30.12
C LEU A 225 21.62 1.62 -31.44
N ASN A 226 22.74 2.02 -32.03
CA ASN A 226 22.76 2.54 -33.39
C ASN A 226 22.53 1.33 -34.28
N THR A 227 21.29 1.14 -34.73
CA THR A 227 20.97 0.21 -35.80
C THR A 227 21.63 0.74 -37.06
N ASN A 228 22.89 0.36 -37.29
CA ASN A 228 23.63 0.35 -38.56
C ASN A 228 25.09 0.04 -38.24
N GLU A 229 25.40 -1.23 -37.96
CA GLU A 229 26.69 -1.89 -38.27
C GLU A 229 26.68 -3.31 -37.71
N ALA A 230 26.68 -4.31 -38.60
CA ALA A 230 26.86 -5.71 -38.21
C ALA A 230 28.35 -5.95 -37.84
N PRO A 231 28.67 -6.68 -36.77
CA PRO A 231 30.06 -6.98 -36.45
C PRO A 231 30.64 -7.92 -37.50
N LYS A 232 31.84 -7.60 -38.01
CA LYS A 232 32.59 -8.46 -38.94
C LYS A 232 32.94 -9.79 -38.26
N SER A 233 32.71 -10.88 -38.99
CA SER A 233 32.87 -12.28 -38.58
C SER A 233 34.27 -12.67 -38.07
N SER A 234 35.28 -11.81 -38.18
CA SER A 234 36.67 -12.09 -37.81
C SER A 234 36.97 -11.96 -36.31
N GLU A 235 36.23 -11.16 -35.54
CA GLU A 235 36.51 -10.97 -34.10
C GLU A 235 35.92 -12.10 -33.24
N ILE A 236 34.79 -12.68 -33.66
CA ILE A 236 34.14 -13.80 -32.96
C ILE A 236 34.97 -15.09 -33.13
N ALA A 237 35.58 -15.31 -34.30
CA ALA A 237 36.44 -16.47 -34.55
C ALA A 237 37.68 -16.48 -33.63
N ASN A 238 38.32 -15.31 -33.44
CA ASN A 238 39.52 -15.19 -32.61
C ASN A 238 39.26 -15.41 -31.11
N GLY A 239 38.07 -15.05 -30.61
CA GLY A 239 37.69 -15.26 -29.21
C GLY A 239 37.33 -16.71 -28.86
N VAL A 240 36.80 -17.45 -29.84
CA VAL A 240 36.40 -18.86 -29.68
C VAL A 240 37.62 -19.78 -29.73
N ASP A 241 38.56 -19.54 -30.66
CA ASP A 241 39.81 -20.32 -30.74
C ASP A 241 40.67 -20.17 -29.49
N LYS A 242 40.75 -18.97 -28.91
CA LYS A 242 41.54 -18.73 -27.69
C LYS A 242 41.00 -19.51 -26.49
N LYS A 243 39.67 -19.60 -26.33
CA LYS A 243 39.03 -20.38 -25.28
C LYS A 243 39.14 -21.89 -25.50
N ALA A 244 39.20 -22.36 -26.75
CA ALA A 244 39.45 -23.76 -27.06
C ALA A 244 40.89 -24.18 -26.73
N ILE A 245 41.86 -23.31 -27.00
CA ILE A 245 43.29 -23.52 -26.67
C ILE A 245 43.53 -23.53 -25.15
N ASP A 246 42.84 -22.70 -24.39
CA ASP A 246 42.96 -22.67 -22.91
C ASP A 246 42.30 -23.88 -22.21
N LEU A 247 41.37 -24.57 -22.90
CA LEU A 247 40.74 -25.80 -22.43
C LEU A 247 41.70 -27.00 -22.56
N GLU A 248 42.45 -27.06 -23.66
CA GLU A 248 43.43 -28.12 -23.94
C GLU A 248 44.67 -28.02 -23.02
N LYS A 249 45.01 -26.82 -22.56
CA LYS A 249 46.13 -26.56 -21.64
C LYS A 249 45.77 -26.65 -20.16
N GLY A 250 44.50 -26.92 -19.81
CA GLY A 250 44.07 -27.11 -18.43
C GLY A 250 44.21 -25.87 -17.53
N THR A 251 44.27 -24.66 -18.09
CA THR A 251 44.51 -23.40 -17.36
C THR A 251 43.24 -22.67 -16.93
N LEU A 252 42.05 -23.14 -17.32
CA LEU A 252 40.77 -22.52 -16.93
C LEU A 252 40.39 -22.75 -15.45
N PRO A 253 40.03 -21.70 -14.70
CA PRO A 253 39.51 -21.79 -13.33
C PRO A 253 38.28 -22.71 -13.22
N ARG A 254 38.15 -23.47 -12.12
CA ARG A 254 37.07 -24.47 -11.92
C ARG A 254 35.65 -23.92 -12.12
N GLY A 255 35.39 -22.67 -11.73
CA GLY A 255 34.08 -22.03 -11.89
C GLY A 255 33.68 -21.80 -13.34
N GLU A 256 34.64 -21.45 -14.20
CA GLU A 256 34.39 -21.19 -15.62
C GLU A 256 34.20 -22.49 -16.41
N ARG A 257 34.88 -23.57 -16.03
CA ARG A 257 34.64 -24.92 -16.61
C ARG A 257 33.22 -25.41 -16.34
N ALA A 258 32.73 -25.26 -15.11
CA ALA A 258 31.39 -25.66 -14.74
C ALA A 258 30.31 -24.83 -15.46
N SER A 259 30.54 -23.52 -15.63
CA SER A 259 29.65 -22.65 -16.40
C SER A 259 29.58 -23.05 -17.87
N MET A 260 30.73 -23.38 -18.48
CA MET A 260 30.79 -23.81 -19.88
C MET A 260 30.17 -25.19 -20.11
N GLU A 261 30.33 -26.14 -19.18
CA GLU A 261 29.64 -27.44 -19.27
C GLU A 261 28.12 -27.27 -19.18
N HIS A 262 27.65 -26.37 -18.31
CA HIS A 262 26.23 -26.06 -18.17
C HIS A 262 25.66 -25.39 -19.43
N GLU A 263 26.42 -24.48 -20.04
CA GLU A 263 26.04 -23.79 -21.28
C GLU A 263 26.07 -24.74 -22.49
N ARG A 264 27.05 -25.64 -22.57
CA ARG A 264 27.15 -26.66 -23.61
C ARG A 264 26.03 -27.69 -23.51
N LYS A 265 25.60 -28.05 -22.29
CA LYS A 265 24.45 -28.92 -22.06
C LYS A 265 23.14 -28.24 -22.48
N ALA A 266 22.96 -26.97 -22.14
CA ALA A 266 21.80 -26.18 -22.59
C ALA A 266 21.73 -26.02 -24.11
N LEU A 267 22.86 -25.84 -24.80
CA LEU A 267 22.95 -25.79 -26.26
C LEU A 267 22.61 -27.13 -26.94
N ASN A 268 22.99 -28.25 -26.33
CA ASN A 268 22.64 -29.57 -26.83
C ASN A 268 21.15 -29.88 -26.62
N ASP A 269 20.60 -29.51 -25.46
CA ASP A 269 19.17 -29.67 -25.15
C ASP A 269 18.31 -28.81 -26.10
N ASP A 270 18.73 -27.58 -26.43
CA ASP A 270 18.05 -26.71 -27.40
C ASP A 270 18.15 -27.24 -28.84
N ARG A 271 19.29 -27.85 -29.22
CA ARG A 271 19.45 -28.54 -30.51
C ARG A 271 18.54 -29.76 -30.64
N GLN A 272 18.41 -30.57 -29.59
CA GLN A 272 17.48 -31.71 -29.56
C GLN A 272 16.03 -31.24 -29.64
N ARG A 273 15.65 -30.20 -28.89
CA ARG A 273 14.31 -29.60 -28.98
C ARG A 273 13.97 -29.12 -30.39
N LYS A 274 14.94 -28.54 -31.09
CA LYS A 274 14.75 -28.04 -32.47
C LYS A 274 14.67 -29.17 -33.49
N GLN A 275 15.31 -30.32 -33.26
CA GLN A 275 15.13 -31.52 -34.08
C GLN A 275 13.75 -32.16 -33.89
N ASP A 276 13.22 -32.16 -32.66
CA ASP A 276 11.89 -32.71 -32.36
C ASP A 276 10.72 -31.84 -32.89
N ILE A 277 10.97 -30.57 -33.21
CA ILE A 277 9.96 -29.59 -33.67
C ILE A 277 10.00 -29.38 -35.20
N SER A 278 10.92 -30.03 -35.93
CA SER A 278 10.99 -29.90 -37.39
C SER A 278 9.89 -30.75 -38.07
N PRO A 279 8.97 -30.16 -38.87
CA PRO A 279 7.94 -30.90 -39.59
C PRO A 279 8.55 -31.51 -40.87
N ALA A 280 9.25 -32.63 -40.73
CA ALA A 280 9.69 -33.45 -41.85
C ALA A 280 9.03 -34.83 -41.74
N GLY A 281 7.76 -34.92 -42.15
CA GLY A 281 7.03 -36.19 -42.16
C GLY A 281 5.53 -36.12 -42.46
N ALA A 282 4.89 -34.94 -42.40
CA ALA A 282 3.44 -34.83 -42.56
C ALA A 282 2.95 -34.55 -44.01
N ASP A 283 3.84 -34.19 -44.94
CA ASP A 283 3.46 -33.85 -46.33
C ASP A 283 3.52 -35.03 -47.32
N ALA A 284 3.84 -36.25 -46.87
CA ALA A 284 3.88 -37.43 -47.74
C ALA A 284 2.55 -38.21 -47.83
N ALA A 285 1.53 -37.84 -47.06
CA ALA A 285 0.27 -38.58 -46.97
C ALA A 285 -0.93 -37.93 -47.69
N TYR A 286 -0.82 -36.70 -48.19
CA TYR A 286 -1.94 -36.00 -48.84
C TYR A 286 -1.91 -36.03 -50.39
N VAL A 287 -0.83 -36.53 -50.99
CA VAL A 287 -0.67 -36.61 -52.46
C VAL A 287 -1.02 -38.00 -53.03
N LYS A 288 -1.46 -38.96 -52.21
CA LYS A 288 -1.73 -40.35 -52.64
C LYS A 288 -3.19 -40.76 -52.82
N ASN A 289 -4.17 -39.88 -52.63
CA ASN A 289 -5.60 -40.21 -52.78
C ASN A 289 -6.40 -39.16 -53.57
N LEU A 290 -5.93 -38.80 -54.76
CA LEU A 290 -6.76 -38.12 -55.76
C LEU A 290 -7.28 -39.19 -56.75
N PRO A 291 -8.60 -39.40 -56.88
CA PRO A 291 -9.15 -40.27 -57.89
C PRO A 291 -8.98 -39.65 -59.28
N SER A 292 -8.41 -40.43 -60.19
CA SER A 292 -8.24 -40.13 -61.61
C SER A 292 -9.59 -39.98 -62.32
N GLU A 293 -9.69 -38.96 -63.18
CA GLU A 293 -10.83 -38.68 -64.05
C GLU A 293 -11.24 -39.87 -64.95
N GLY A 294 -12.56 -40.03 -65.14
CA GLY A 294 -13.16 -40.62 -66.35
C GLY A 294 -14.44 -39.83 -66.66
N LYS A 295 -14.39 -38.90 -67.62
CA LYS A 295 -14.67 -39.04 -69.06
C LYS A 295 -16.15 -39.28 -69.43
N MET A 296 -16.64 -38.27 -70.15
CA MET A 296 -17.53 -38.30 -71.32
C MET A 296 -19.05 -38.41 -71.15
N THR A 297 -19.67 -37.50 -71.91
CA THR A 297 -21.06 -37.34 -72.39
C THR A 297 -22.10 -36.87 -71.40
#